data_AF-A0A0T5ZVU9-F1
#
_entry.id   AF-A0A0T5ZVU9-F1
#
_cell.length_a   1.000
_cell.length_b   1.000
_cell.length_c   1.000
_cell.angle_alpha   90.00
_cell.angle_beta   90.00
_cell.angle_gamma   90.00
#
_symmetry.space_group_name_H-M   'P 1'
#
loop_
_entity.id
_entity.type
_entity.pdbx_description
1 polymer ?
#
loop_
_entity_poly.entity_id
_entity_poly.type
_entity_poly.pdbx_seq_one_letter_code
_entity_poly.pdbx_strand_id
1 'polypeptide(L)' 'MDESAPGSSWSCPASLLAPGQSARFRLRCGDRNVEGFVVNHDGRFFAYVNRCAHT' A
#
# COMPACT_ATOMS: atom_id res chain seq x y z
N MET A 1 -11.47 15.17 -22.83
CA MET A 1 -10.39 14.25 -22.44
C MET A 1 -10.01 14.65 -21.04
N ASP A 2 -10.63 14.02 -20.04
CA ASP A 2 -10.36 14.26 -18.62
C ASP A 2 -9.35 13.20 -18.19
N GLU A 3 -8.07 13.57 -18.21
CA GLU A 3 -7.00 12.74 -17.65
C GLU A 3 -7.10 12.88 -16.14
N SER A 4 -7.88 11.98 -15.52
CA SER A 4 -7.95 11.84 -14.06
C SER A 4 -6.52 11.79 -13.53
N ALA A 5 -6.11 12.84 -12.80
CA ALA A 5 -4.77 12.93 -12.22
C ALA A 5 -4.44 11.59 -11.54
N PRO A 6 -3.26 10.99 -11.81
CA PRO A 6 -2.92 9.72 -11.20
C PRO A 6 -3.00 9.91 -9.68
N GLY A 7 -3.84 9.11 -9.03
CA GLY A 7 -3.83 9.02 -7.57
C GLY A 7 -2.40 8.78 -7.11
N SER A 8 -2.02 9.31 -5.94
CA SER A 8 -0.64 9.16 -5.49
C SER A 8 -0.24 7.69 -5.47
N SER A 9 0.97 7.38 -5.92
CA SER A 9 1.54 6.02 -5.88
C SER A 9 2.63 5.92 -4.81
N TRP A 10 2.78 4.74 -4.22
CA TRP A 10 3.90 4.40 -3.35
C TRP A 10 4.60 3.16 -3.91
N SER A 11 5.93 3.15 -3.82
CA SER A 11 6.77 2.04 -4.27
C SER A 11 8.03 1.94 -3.43
N CYS A 12 8.55 0.73 -3.26
CA CYS A 12 9.87 0.46 -2.71
C CYS A 12 10.54 -0.68 -3.49
N PRO A 13 11.88 -0.83 -3.42
CA PRO A 13 12.54 -2.04 -3.88
C PRO A 13 11.94 -3.30 -3.25
N ALA A 14 11.66 -4.32 -4.06
CA ALA A 14 11.14 -5.60 -3.57
C ALA A 14 12.13 -6.29 -2.60
N SER A 15 13.42 -6.03 -2.75
CA SER A 15 14.49 -6.55 -1.88
C SER A 15 14.42 -6.04 -0.43
N LEU A 16 13.72 -4.93 -0.17
CA LEU A 16 13.49 -4.45 1.20
C LEU A 16 12.42 -5.25 1.94
N LEU A 17 11.64 -6.07 1.22
CA LEU A 17 10.53 -6.85 1.75
C LEU A 17 10.83 -8.35 1.58
N ALA A 18 11.75 -8.87 2.40
CA ALA A 18 11.98 -10.31 2.50
C ALA A 18 10.70 -11.04 2.99
N PRO A 19 10.55 -12.36 2.74
CA PRO A 19 9.42 -13.13 3.28
C PRO A 19 9.24 -12.93 4.79
N GLY A 20 8.01 -12.65 5.21
CA GLY A 20 7.66 -12.33 6.61
C GLY A 20 7.86 -10.85 6.98
N GLN A 21 8.38 -10.00 6.09
CA GLN A 21 8.52 -8.56 6.32
C GLN A 21 7.33 -7.77 5.77
N SER A 22 7.19 -6.54 6.25
CA SER A 22 6.16 -5.60 5.80
C SER A 22 6.69 -4.17 5.70
N ALA A 23 6.03 -3.35 4.88
CA ALA A 23 6.31 -1.92 4.78
C ALA A 23 4.99 -1.15 4.81
N ARG A 24 4.95 -0.08 5.60
CA ARG A 24 3.80 0.84 5.64
C ARG A 24 3.94 1.91 4.58
N PHE A 25 2.80 2.37 4.09
CA PHE A 25 2.70 3.45 3.14
C PHE A 25 1.50 4.35 3.44
N ARG A 26 1.52 5.53 2.85
CA ARG A 26 0.39 6.45 2.84
C ARG A 26 0.09 6.86 1.41
N LEU A 27 -1.16 6.72 0.98
CA LEU A 27 -1.65 7.15 -0.33
C LEU A 27 -2.76 8.18 -0.16
N ARG A 28 -2.76 9.19 -1.02
CA ARG A 28 -3.93 10.00 -1.33
C ARG A 28 -4.78 9.29 -2.39
N CYS A 29 -6.00 8.91 -2.00
CA CYS A 29 -7.00 8.28 -2.86
C CYS A 29 -8.23 9.20 -2.95
N GLY A 30 -8.30 10.00 -4.01
CA GLY A 30 -9.24 11.13 -4.09
C GLY A 30 -8.97 12.11 -2.96
N ASP A 31 -10.00 12.45 -2.18
CA ASP A 31 -9.86 13.35 -1.03
C ASP A 31 -9.35 12.66 0.25
N ARG A 32 -9.24 11.33 0.24
CA ARG A 32 -8.88 10.55 1.44
C ARG A 32 -7.39 10.27 1.51
N ASN A 33 -6.84 10.33 2.71
CA ASN A 33 -5.53 9.75 3.01
C ASN A 33 -5.74 8.34 3.55
N VAL A 34 -5.15 7.35 2.89
CA VAL A 34 -5.22 5.94 3.25
C VAL A 34 -3.85 5.53 3.77
N GLU A 35 -3.80 5.02 5.00
CA GLU A 35 -2.65 4.25 5.48
C GLU A 35 -2.82 2.80 5.09
N GLY A 36 -1.76 2.19 4.58
CA GLY A 36 -1.74 0.79 4.22
C GLY A 36 -0.39 0.17 4.50
N PHE A 37 -0.30 -1.13 4.25
CA PHE A 37 0.95 -1.86 4.31
C PHE A 37 0.99 -2.96 3.26
N VAL A 38 2.20 -3.27 2.79
CA VAL A 38 2.49 -4.44 1.96
C VAL A 38 3.18 -5.49 2.82
N VAL A 39 2.81 -6.75 2.67
CA VAL A 39 3.51 -7.91 3.24
C VAL A 39 4.05 -8.80 2.14
N ASN A 40 5.22 -9.40 2.36
CA ASN A 40 5.69 -10.52 1.55
C ASN A 40 5.37 -11.83 2.28
N HIS A 41 4.42 -12.60 1.78
CA HIS A 41 4.06 -13.91 2.29
C HIS A 41 4.42 -14.98 1.26
N ASP A 42 5.42 -15.80 1.59
CA ASP A 42 5.91 -16.89 0.74
C ASP A 42 6.30 -16.43 -0.70
N GLY A 43 7.02 -15.31 -0.79
CA GLY A 43 7.47 -14.74 -2.05
C GLY A 43 6.40 -13.96 -2.82
N ARG A 44 5.18 -13.85 -2.29
CA ARG A 44 4.07 -13.10 -2.89
C ARG A 44 3.76 -11.85 -2.08
N PHE A 45 3.54 -10.74 -2.79
CA PHE A 45 3.23 -9.46 -2.15
C PHE A 45 1.71 -9.25 -2.06
N PHE A 46 1.24 -8.87 -0.87
CA PHE A 46 -0.16 -8.52 -0.59
C PHE A 46 -0.22 -7.15 0.06
N ALA A 47 -1.20 -6.33 -0.32
CA ALA A 47 -1.39 -5.00 0.26
C ALA A 47 -2.74 -4.89 0.96
N TYR A 48 -2.76 -4.22 2.11
CA TYR A 48 -3.95 -4.04 2.93
C TYR A 48 -4.08 -2.58 3.38
N VAL A 49 -5.32 -2.12 3.57
CA VAL A 49 -5.60 -0.88 4.30
C VAL A 49 -5.35 -1.13 5.78
N ASN A 50 -4.55 -0.26 6.41
CA ASN A 50 -4.26 -0.35 7.83
C ASN A 50 -5.41 0.25 8.66
N ARG A 51 -6.54 -0.45 8.70
CA ARG A 51 -7.71 -0.08 9.48
C ARG A 51 -8.30 -1.32 10.12
N CYS A 52 -8.51 -1.28 11.44
CA CYS A 52 -9.26 -2.33 12.12
C CYS A 52 -10.69 -2.39 11.57
N ALA A 53 -11.17 -3.59 11.26
CA ALA A 53 -12.54 -3.81 10.79
C ALA A 53 -13.58 -3.65 11.91
N HIS A 54 -13.15 -3.62 13.17
CA HIS A 54 -14.01 -3.37 14.31
C HIS A 54 -14.31 -1.88 14.40
N THR A 55 -15.60 -1.59 14.61
CA THR A 55 -16.15 -0.23 14.77
C THR A 55 -16.24 0.11 16.24
#